data_AF-A0A9W7D1V3-F1
#
_entry.id   AF-A0A9W7D1V3-F1
#
_cell.length_a   1.000
_cell.length_b   1.000
_cell.length_c   1.000
_cell.angle_alpha   90.00
_cell.angle_beta   90.00
_cell.angle_gamma   90.00
#
_symmetry.space_group_name_H-M   'P 1'
#
loop_
_entity.id
_entity.type
_entity.pdbx_description
1 polymer ?
#
loop_
_entity_poly.entity_id
_entity_poly.type
_entity_poly.pdbx_seq_one_letter_code
_entity_poly.pdbx_strand_id
1 'polypeptide(L)'
;MVASDMGLAVLNPSANEFIQIAFDSEETKWIVADSKSNKFSIKVREHMCIALALWIWGPTWTSLNPDHTVVVKCWSDNRAAVAWSNSLASTNELSQEVNRAIGLAEALFNVRVIASHLPGSTNIATDAASRAWVSPYSEIWTNFSSSWQQVPVPKALRKLYRTFSETFNPNH
;
A
#
# COMPACT_ATOMS: atom_id res chain seq x y z
N MET A 1 -1.24 7.68 0.53
CA MET A 1 -1.22 6.47 -0.32
C MET A 1 -2.35 6.57 -1.33
N VAL A 2 -2.16 6.04 -2.53
CA VAL A 2 -3.15 6.01 -3.62
C VAL A 2 -2.90 4.79 -4.49
N ALA A 3 -3.96 4.28 -5.12
CA ALA A 3 -3.86 3.41 -6.27
C ALA A 3 -4.61 4.00 -7.48
N SER A 4 -4.16 3.66 -8.68
CA SER A 4 -4.83 3.92 -9.95
C SER A 4 -4.88 2.64 -10.76
N ASP A 5 -5.46 2.64 -11.96
CA ASP A 5 -5.45 1.45 -12.82
C ASP A 5 -4.07 1.10 -13.40
N MET A 6 -3.09 1.99 -13.27
CA MET A 6 -1.71 1.78 -13.72
C MET A 6 -0.81 1.22 -12.62
N GLY A 7 -1.07 1.58 -11.37
CA GLY A 7 -0.18 1.24 -10.28
C GLY A 7 -0.63 1.78 -8.94
N LEU A 8 0.26 1.70 -7.95
CA LEU A 8 0.04 2.25 -6.62
C LEU A 8 1.27 3.01 -6.14
N ALA A 9 1.04 3.89 -5.16
CA ALA A 9 2.09 4.68 -4.55
C ALA A 9 1.83 4.93 -3.05
N VAL A 10 2.91 4.87 -2.28
CA VAL A 10 2.96 5.20 -0.86
C VAL A 10 4.13 6.13 -0.61
N LEU A 11 3.88 7.24 0.06
CA LEU A 11 4.91 8.20 0.46
C LEU A 11 5.19 8.02 1.95
N ASN A 12 6.46 8.06 2.33
CA ASN A 12 6.94 8.20 3.69
C ASN A 12 7.66 9.55 3.84
N PRO A 13 6.93 10.64 4.15
CA PRO A 13 7.51 11.98 4.22
C PRO A 13 8.56 12.15 5.31
N SER A 14 8.55 11.34 6.39
CA SER A 14 9.54 11.48 7.46
C SER A 14 10.93 11.00 7.06
N ALA A 15 11.04 10.17 6.02
CA ALA A 15 12.31 9.66 5.49
C ALA A 15 12.62 10.15 4.06
N ASN A 16 11.76 10.97 3.45
CA ASN A 16 11.80 11.30 2.01
C ASN A 16 11.85 10.04 1.12
N GLU A 17 11.09 9.02 1.49
CA GLU A 17 11.06 7.74 0.78
C GLU A 17 9.69 7.49 0.14
N PHE A 18 9.67 6.69 -0.92
CA PHE A 18 8.42 6.24 -1.52
C PHE A 18 8.47 4.80 -2.02
N ILE A 19 7.30 4.17 -2.03
CA ILE A 19 7.05 2.90 -2.69
C ILE A 19 6.19 3.21 -3.90
N GLN A 20 6.59 2.71 -5.07
CA GLN A 20 5.83 2.85 -6.32
C GLN A 20 5.89 1.53 -7.08
N ILE A 21 4.73 1.05 -7.51
CA ILE A 21 4.58 -0.23 -8.21
C ILE A 21 3.70 -0.03 -9.44
N ALA A 22 4.23 -0.42 -10.61
CA ALA A 22 3.43 -0.61 -11.82
C ALA A 22 2.68 -1.94 -11.74
N PHE A 23 1.41 -1.96 -12.10
CA PHE A 23 0.66 -3.19 -12.25
C PHE A 23 1.09 -3.95 -13.50
N ASP A 24 1.20 -5.27 -13.39
CA ASP A 24 1.56 -6.13 -14.51
C ASP A 24 0.34 -6.49 -15.37
N SER A 25 0.58 -7.25 -16.43
CA SER A 25 -0.46 -7.62 -17.40
C SER A 25 -1.58 -8.46 -16.77
N GLU A 26 -1.31 -9.18 -15.68
CA GLU A 26 -2.31 -9.99 -15.01
C GLU A 26 -3.20 -9.13 -14.10
N GLU A 27 -2.59 -8.27 -13.28
CA GLU A 27 -3.31 -7.28 -12.48
C GLU A 27 -4.15 -6.36 -13.37
N THR A 28 -3.60 -5.91 -14.51
CA THR A 28 -4.31 -5.06 -15.46
C THR A 28 -5.55 -5.77 -16.01
N LYS A 29 -5.47 -7.07 -16.34
CA LYS A 29 -6.64 -7.86 -16.76
C LYS A 29 -7.70 -7.92 -15.68
N TRP A 30 -7.30 -8.08 -14.41
CA TRP A 30 -8.23 -8.09 -13.29
C TRP A 30 -8.89 -6.74 -13.06
N ILE A 31 -8.15 -5.64 -13.19
CA ILE A 31 -8.67 -4.27 -13.10
C ILE A 31 -9.70 -4.00 -14.20
N VAL A 32 -9.40 -4.38 -15.45
CA VAL A 32 -10.34 -4.23 -16.57
C VAL A 32 -11.59 -5.10 -16.40
N ALA A 33 -11.45 -6.30 -15.81
CA ALA A 33 -12.57 -7.20 -15.53
C ALA A 33 -13.36 -6.84 -14.26
N ASP A 34 -12.96 -5.81 -13.51
CA ASP A 34 -13.43 -5.54 -12.15
C ASP A 34 -14.90 -5.09 -12.10
N SER A 35 -15.51 -4.77 -13.25
CA SER A 35 -16.95 -4.53 -13.36
C SER A 35 -17.83 -5.74 -12.98
N LYS A 36 -17.27 -6.95 -12.91
CA LYS A 36 -18.00 -8.19 -12.61
C LYS A 36 -17.50 -8.94 -11.37
N SER A 37 -16.21 -8.84 -11.04
CA SER A 37 -15.59 -9.71 -10.03
C SER A 37 -15.26 -9.01 -8.72
N ASN A 38 -15.10 -7.67 -8.71
CA ASN A 38 -14.63 -6.90 -7.55
C ASN A 38 -13.36 -7.51 -6.91
N LYS A 39 -12.57 -8.27 -7.68
CA LYS A 39 -11.49 -9.15 -7.19
C LYS A 39 -10.27 -8.33 -6.84
N PHE A 40 -9.83 -7.44 -7.72
CA PHE A 40 -8.67 -6.57 -7.51
C PHE A 40 -9.08 -5.09 -7.52
N SER A 41 -10.10 -4.81 -6.72
CA SER A 41 -10.72 -3.50 -6.67
C SER A 41 -9.80 -2.42 -6.13
N ILE A 42 -10.17 -1.17 -6.39
CA ILE A 42 -9.43 0.00 -5.90
C ILE A 42 -9.18 -0.07 -4.39
N LYS A 43 -10.15 -0.61 -3.63
CA LYS A 43 -10.04 -0.80 -2.18
C LYS A 43 -8.96 -1.80 -1.83
N VAL A 44 -8.88 -2.93 -2.54
CA VAL A 44 -7.82 -3.93 -2.34
C VAL A 44 -6.45 -3.32 -2.64
N ARG A 45 -6.34 -2.55 -3.73
CA ARG A 45 -5.10 -1.91 -4.16
C ARG A 45 -4.61 -0.84 -3.18
N GLU A 46 -5.51 -0.02 -2.66
CA GLU A 46 -5.17 0.95 -1.61
C GLU A 46 -4.87 0.28 -0.27
N HIS A 47 -5.55 -0.81 0.05
CA HIS A 47 -5.28 -1.57 1.27
C HIS A 47 -3.91 -2.26 1.19
N MET A 48 -3.52 -2.75 0.01
CA MET A 48 -2.18 -3.27 -0.27
C MET A 48 -1.07 -2.23 -0.01
N CYS A 49 -1.35 -0.94 -0.20
CA CYS A 49 -0.40 0.13 0.14
C CYS A 49 -0.01 0.12 1.62
N ILE A 50 -0.97 -0.13 2.51
CA ILE A 50 -0.72 -0.22 3.96
C ILE A 50 0.20 -1.39 4.25
N ALA A 51 -0.14 -2.58 3.73
CA ALA A 51 0.67 -3.77 3.97
C ALA A 51 2.11 -3.58 3.48
N LEU A 52 2.30 -3.04 2.28
CA LEU A 52 3.64 -2.75 1.75
C LEU A 52 4.42 -1.79 2.65
N ALA A 53 3.78 -0.71 3.11
CA ALA A 53 4.41 0.26 4.01
C ALA A 53 4.88 -0.41 5.30
N LEU A 54 4.04 -1.24 5.91
CA LEU A 54 4.39 -1.97 7.13
C LEU A 54 5.54 -2.96 6.92
N TRP A 55 5.50 -3.75 5.86
CA TRP A 55 6.52 -4.76 5.61
C TRP A 55 7.87 -4.19 5.14
N ILE A 56 7.88 -2.98 4.59
CA ILE A 56 9.10 -2.32 4.12
C ILE A 56 9.71 -1.42 5.20
N TRP A 57 8.89 -0.63 5.90
CA TRP A 57 9.37 0.36 6.87
C TRP A 57 9.17 -0.04 8.34
N GLY A 58 8.33 -1.05 8.62
CA GLY A 58 8.05 -1.54 9.97
C GLY A 58 9.29 -1.82 10.81
N PRO A 59 10.27 -2.62 10.32
CA PRO A 59 11.51 -2.91 11.06
C PRO A 59 12.27 -1.64 11.47
N THR A 60 12.28 -0.62 10.63
CA THR A 60 12.92 0.67 10.92
C THR A 60 12.17 1.42 12.01
N TRP A 61 10.83 1.43 11.98
CA TRP A 61 10.01 2.07 13.00
C TRP A 61 10.18 1.42 14.38
N THR A 62 10.19 0.08 14.45
CA THR A 62 10.43 -0.65 15.71
C THR A 62 11.79 -0.32 16.29
N SER A 63 12.82 -0.28 15.43
CA SER A 63 14.19 -0.04 15.85
C SER A 63 14.39 1.37 16.43
N LEU A 64 13.56 2.33 16.03
CA LEU A 64 13.57 3.70 16.58
C LEU A 64 12.94 3.79 17.97
N ASN A 65 11.98 2.92 18.32
CA ASN A 65 11.29 2.92 19.61
C ASN A 65 10.94 1.47 20.04
N PRO A 66 11.91 0.67 20.49
CA PRO A 66 11.68 -0.75 20.77
C PRO A 66 10.71 -0.99 21.94
N ASP A 67 10.69 -0.08 22.91
CA ASP A 67 9.90 -0.23 24.14
C ASP A 67 8.43 0.21 24.02
N HIS A 68 8.05 0.84 22.91
CA HIS A 68 6.72 1.43 22.73
C HIS A 68 6.12 1.06 21.38
N THR A 69 4.82 0.81 21.38
CA THR A 69 4.09 0.59 20.12
C THR A 69 4.08 1.87 19.28
N VAL A 70 4.60 1.79 18.05
CA VAL A 70 4.58 2.93 17.11
C VAL A 70 3.23 3.02 16.41
N VAL A 71 2.55 4.15 16.55
CA VAL A 71 1.31 4.42 15.82
C VAL A 71 1.62 5.04 14.46
N VAL A 72 1.26 4.34 13.39
CA VAL A 72 1.48 4.75 12.01
C VAL A 72 0.16 5.24 11.41
N LYS A 73 0.14 6.50 10.96
CA LYS A 73 -1.04 7.09 10.35
C LYS A 73 -0.95 7.02 8.83
N CYS A 74 -1.81 6.20 8.21
CA CYS A 74 -1.91 6.08 6.76
C CYS A 74 -3.00 7.02 6.23
N TRP A 75 -2.64 7.87 5.27
CA TRP A 75 -3.58 8.82 4.66
C TRP A 75 -4.01 8.34 3.27
N SER A 76 -5.31 8.29 3.02
CA SER A 76 -5.92 8.00 1.71
C SER A 76 -7.06 8.97 1.42
N ASP A 77 -7.30 9.28 0.15
CA ASP A 77 -8.42 10.08 -0.33
C ASP A 77 -9.70 9.27 -0.55
N ASN A 78 -9.62 7.95 -0.50
CA ASN A 78 -10.75 7.07 -0.62
C ASN A 78 -11.32 6.70 0.76
N ARG A 79 -12.42 7.35 1.13
CA ARG A 79 -13.13 7.07 2.39
C ARG A 79 -13.52 5.61 2.56
N ALA A 80 -13.84 4.90 1.47
CA ALA A 80 -14.18 3.48 1.55
C ALA A 80 -12.95 2.63 1.87
N ALA A 81 -11.78 2.96 1.29
CA ALA A 81 -10.52 2.29 1.63
C ALA A 81 -10.10 2.56 3.08
N VAL A 82 -10.31 3.78 3.58
CA VAL A 82 -10.08 4.13 4.99
C VAL A 82 -10.97 3.28 5.92
N ALA A 83 -12.27 3.21 5.64
CA ALA A 83 -13.19 2.41 6.44
C ALA A 83 -12.82 0.92 6.45
N TRP A 84 -12.49 0.36 5.29
CA TRP A 84 -12.06 -1.04 5.17
C TRP A 84 -10.75 -1.34 5.89
N SER A 85 -9.80 -0.41 5.80
CA SER A 85 -8.50 -0.56 6.46
C SER A 85 -8.62 -0.55 7.98
N ASN A 86 -9.55 0.25 8.51
CA ASN A 86 -9.80 0.32 9.95
C ASN A 86 -10.69 -0.83 10.45
N SER A 87 -11.53 -1.44 9.60
CA SER A 87 -12.38 -2.57 10.00
C SER A 87 -11.66 -3.91 9.99
N LEU A 88 -10.57 -4.05 9.21
CA LEU A 88 -9.81 -5.31 9.02
C LEU A 88 -10.69 -6.52 8.67
N ALA A 89 -11.85 -6.25 8.06
CA ALA A 89 -12.86 -7.25 7.72
C ALA A 89 -13.24 -7.06 6.25
N SER A 90 -13.15 -8.14 5.47
CA SER A 90 -13.48 -8.12 4.06
C SER A 90 -13.94 -9.50 3.59
N THR A 91 -14.94 -9.52 2.70
CA THR A 91 -15.39 -10.72 1.99
C THR A 91 -14.54 -11.00 0.73
N ASN A 92 -13.66 -10.08 0.36
CA ASN A 92 -12.75 -10.26 -0.77
C ASN A 92 -11.50 -11.04 -0.32
N GLU A 93 -11.22 -12.17 -0.98
CA GLU A 93 -10.11 -13.08 -0.66
C GLU A 93 -8.74 -12.38 -0.69
N LEU A 94 -8.47 -11.53 -1.69
CA LEU A 94 -7.21 -10.80 -1.78
C LEU A 94 -7.07 -9.81 -0.62
N SER A 95 -8.16 -9.15 -0.24
CA SER A 95 -8.18 -8.27 0.93
C SER A 95 -7.96 -9.03 2.24
N GLN A 96 -8.39 -10.30 2.34
CA GLN A 96 -8.14 -11.12 3.52
C GLN A 96 -6.66 -11.48 3.63
N GLU A 97 -5.98 -11.79 2.53
CA GLU A 97 -4.52 -11.96 2.50
C GLU A 97 -3.80 -10.69 2.95
N VAL A 98 -4.24 -9.52 2.47
CA VAL A 98 -3.70 -8.23 2.91
C VAL A 98 -3.95 -7.97 4.40
N ASN A 99 -5.15 -8.31 4.93
CA ASN A 99 -5.43 -8.21 6.37
C ASN A 99 -4.51 -9.10 7.21
N ARG A 100 -4.25 -10.34 6.78
CA ARG A 100 -3.29 -11.24 7.44
C ARG A 100 -1.90 -10.62 7.44
N ALA A 101 -1.48 -10.03 6.30
CA ALA A 101 -0.21 -9.35 6.18
C ALA A 101 -0.09 -8.14 7.12
N ILE A 102 -1.14 -7.33 7.24
CA ILE A 102 -1.18 -6.19 8.16
C ILE A 102 -1.13 -6.67 9.61
N GLY A 103 -2.01 -7.61 9.99
CA GLY A 103 -2.08 -8.11 11.37
C GLY A 103 -0.77 -8.75 11.84
N LEU A 104 -0.11 -9.54 10.98
CA LEU A 104 1.19 -10.10 11.32
C LEU A 104 2.26 -9.00 11.43
N ALA A 105 2.29 -8.03 10.51
CA ALA A 105 3.25 -6.93 10.58
C ALA A 105 3.06 -6.05 11.82
N GLU A 106 1.82 -5.74 12.21
CA GLU A 106 1.52 -5.02 13.45
C GLU A 106 2.09 -5.75 14.67
N ALA A 107 1.92 -7.07 14.73
CA ALA A 107 2.45 -7.90 15.82
C ALA A 107 3.99 -8.01 15.80
N LEU A 108 4.58 -8.28 14.63
CA LEU A 108 6.03 -8.48 14.50
C LEU A 108 6.84 -7.20 14.73
N PHE A 109 6.32 -6.06 14.26
CA PHE A 109 7.02 -4.79 14.31
C PHE A 109 6.57 -3.91 15.48
N ASN A 110 5.70 -4.41 16.36
CA ASN A 110 5.14 -3.63 17.47
C ASN A 110 4.61 -2.27 16.99
N VAL A 111 3.82 -2.29 15.92
CA VAL A 111 3.23 -1.09 15.31
C VAL A 111 1.72 -1.19 15.26
N ARG A 112 1.05 -0.04 15.23
CA ARG A 112 -0.40 0.05 15.06
C ARG A 112 -0.72 1.00 13.92
N VAL A 113 -1.39 0.50 12.88
CA VAL A 113 -1.84 1.32 11.77
C VAL A 113 -3.22 1.91 12.04
N ILE A 114 -3.37 3.18 11.66
CA ILE A 114 -4.65 3.86 11.59
C ILE A 114 -4.78 4.51 10.23
N ALA A 115 -5.84 4.18 9.48
CA ALA A 115 -6.16 4.87 8.25
C ALA A 115 -6.98 6.14 8.52
N SER A 116 -6.70 7.22 7.80
CA SER A 116 -7.42 8.50 7.88
C SER A 116 -7.63 9.10 6.51
N HIS A 117 -8.73 9.84 6.37
CA HIS A 117 -9.08 10.49 5.11
C HIS A 117 -8.29 11.79 4.91
N LEU A 118 -7.72 11.96 3.73
CA LEU A 118 -7.11 13.20 3.24
C LEU A 118 -7.84 13.64 1.96
N PRO A 119 -8.26 14.90 1.79
CA PRO A 119 -8.91 15.32 0.55
C PRO A 119 -8.04 15.06 -0.68
N GLY A 120 -8.62 14.51 -1.75
CA GLY A 120 -7.89 14.21 -3.00
C GLY A 120 -7.20 15.43 -3.63
N SER A 121 -7.76 16.63 -3.44
CA SER A 121 -7.14 17.90 -3.87
C SER A 121 -5.79 18.18 -3.21
N THR A 122 -5.49 17.52 -2.09
CA THR A 122 -4.21 17.63 -1.37
C THR A 122 -3.26 16.47 -1.70
N ASN A 123 -3.76 15.39 -2.31
CA ASN A 123 -3.02 14.15 -2.54
C ASN A 123 -2.40 14.07 -3.95
N ILE A 124 -2.15 15.22 -4.58
CA ILE A 124 -1.76 15.37 -6.00
C ILE A 124 -0.47 14.60 -6.30
N ALA A 125 0.55 14.71 -5.44
CA ALA A 125 1.84 14.05 -5.65
C ALA A 125 1.69 12.52 -5.65
N THR A 126 0.91 11.97 -4.71
CA THR A 126 0.70 10.52 -4.63
C THR A 126 -0.18 10.01 -5.77
N ASP A 127 -1.19 10.78 -6.21
CA ASP A 127 -1.98 10.41 -7.39
C ASP A 127 -1.11 10.39 -8.66
N ALA A 128 -0.27 11.42 -8.87
CA ALA A 128 0.70 11.44 -9.95
C ALA A 128 1.67 10.26 -9.88
N ALA A 129 2.18 9.91 -8.70
CA ALA A 129 3.01 8.74 -8.49
C ALA A 129 2.29 7.44 -8.91
N SER A 130 1.01 7.28 -8.58
CA SER A 130 0.25 6.08 -8.96
C SER A 130 0.01 5.95 -10.47
N ARG A 131 0.27 7.00 -11.26
CA ARG A 131 0.04 7.11 -12.71
C ARG A 131 1.30 7.49 -13.50
N ALA A 132 2.48 7.43 -12.88
CA ALA A 132 3.70 8.05 -13.38
C ALA A 132 4.27 7.46 -14.68
N TRP A 133 3.63 6.45 -15.27
CA TRP A 133 4.05 5.85 -16.54
C TRP A 133 3.50 6.56 -17.77
N VAL A 134 2.67 7.60 -17.59
CA VAL A 134 2.14 8.42 -18.69
C VAL A 134 2.21 9.91 -18.36
N SER A 135 2.39 10.74 -19.40
CA SER A 135 2.30 12.21 -19.28
C SER A 135 0.83 12.63 -19.07
N PRO A 136 0.53 13.67 -18.26
CA PRO A 136 1.47 14.57 -17.55
C PRO A 136 1.96 14.03 -16.19
N TYR A 137 1.42 12.91 -15.71
CA TYR A 137 1.71 12.41 -14.36
C TYR A 137 3.18 12.04 -14.16
N SER A 138 3.85 11.51 -15.20
CA SER A 138 5.28 11.22 -15.18
C SER A 138 6.12 12.46 -14.85
N GLU A 139 5.83 13.59 -15.49
CA GLU A 139 6.58 14.85 -15.31
C GLU A 139 6.30 15.47 -13.94
N ILE A 140 5.02 15.48 -13.52
CA ILE A 140 4.62 15.95 -12.19
C ILE A 140 5.33 15.14 -11.11
N TRP A 141 5.33 13.80 -11.26
CA TRP A 141 5.94 12.91 -10.30
C TRP A 141 7.46 13.05 -10.26
N THR A 142 8.15 13.02 -11.41
CA THR A 142 9.61 13.16 -11.48
C THR A 142 10.10 14.47 -10.86
N ASN A 143 9.37 15.58 -11.08
CA ASN A 143 9.71 16.86 -10.45
C ASN A 143 9.55 16.80 -8.92
N PHE A 144 8.44 16.24 -8.44
CA PHE A 144 8.17 16.11 -7.01
C PHE A 144 9.16 15.17 -6.31
N SER A 145 9.43 14.01 -6.90
CA SER A 145 10.23 12.95 -6.29
C SER A 145 11.74 13.14 -6.49
N SER A 146 12.18 14.27 -7.03
CA SER A 146 13.59 14.53 -7.39
C SER A 146 14.56 14.40 -6.21
N SER A 147 14.11 14.75 -5.00
CA SER A 147 14.87 14.61 -3.74
C SER A 147 14.45 13.39 -2.91
N TRP A 148 13.60 12.52 -3.45
CA TRP A 148 13.04 11.38 -2.73
C TRP A 148 13.68 10.08 -3.21
N GLN A 149 13.78 9.11 -2.30
CA GLN A 149 14.32 7.79 -2.59
C GLN A 149 13.20 6.78 -2.85
N GLN A 150 13.25 6.09 -3.99
CA GLN A 150 12.38 4.93 -4.21
C GLN A 150 12.91 3.74 -3.42
N VAL A 151 12.08 3.17 -2.56
CA VAL A 151 12.40 1.93 -1.84
C VAL A 151 11.95 0.74 -2.70
N PRO A 152 12.87 -0.16 -3.08
CA PRO A 152 12.52 -1.30 -3.92
C PRO A 152 11.64 -2.28 -3.14
N VAL A 153 10.58 -2.77 -3.79
CA VAL A 153 9.69 -3.77 -3.20
C VAL A 153 10.28 -5.17 -3.39
N PRO A 154 10.58 -5.90 -2.32
CA PRO A 154 11.04 -7.28 -2.42
C PRO A 154 10.07 -8.16 -3.22
N LYS A 155 10.59 -9.08 -4.03
CA LYS A 155 9.76 -9.99 -4.85
C LYS A 155 8.72 -10.75 -4.04
N ALA A 156 9.08 -11.18 -2.83
CA ALA A 156 8.19 -11.87 -1.90
C ALA A 156 6.99 -11.01 -1.45
N LEU A 157 7.14 -9.68 -1.42
CA LEU A 157 6.10 -8.74 -1.01
C LEU A 157 5.28 -8.18 -2.19
N ARG A 158 5.82 -8.23 -3.42
CA ARG A 158 5.19 -7.65 -4.62
C ARG A 158 3.76 -8.15 -4.85
N LYS A 159 3.48 -9.40 -4.47
CA LYS A 159 2.19 -10.07 -4.64
C LYS A 159 1.60 -10.57 -3.32
N LEU A 160 1.90 -9.89 -2.21
CA LEU A 160 1.46 -10.31 -0.86
C LEU A 160 -0.06 -10.55 -0.76
N TYR A 161 -0.87 -9.85 -1.56
CA TYR A 161 -2.32 -10.05 -1.61
C TYR A 161 -2.77 -11.40 -2.19
N ARG A 162 -1.84 -12.25 -2.65
CA ARG A 162 -2.10 -13.64 -3.10
C ARG A 162 -1.37 -14.68 -2.27
N THR A 163 -0.09 -14.44 -2.01
CA THR A 163 0.83 -15.48 -1.55
C THR A 163 1.23 -15.32 -0.10
N PHE A 164 0.64 -14.37 0.65
CA PHE A 164 1.10 -14.08 1.99
C PHE A 164 1.00 -15.30 2.92
N SER A 165 -0.16 -15.95 2.96
CA SER A 165 -0.37 -17.15 3.77
C SER A 165 0.50 -18.34 3.35
N GLU A 166 0.91 -18.40 2.08
CA GLU A 166 1.83 -19.44 1.57
C GLU A 166 3.28 -19.13 1.96
N THR A 167 3.67 -17.86 1.88
CA THR A 167 5.05 -17.40 2.09
C THR A 167 5.41 -17.28 3.57
N PHE A 168 4.42 -16.99 4.43
CA PHE A 168 4.60 -16.76 5.87
C PHE A 168 3.91 -17.83 6.73
N ASN A 169 3.79 -19.06 6.21
CA ASN A 169 3.23 -20.18 6.96
C ASN A 169 4.20 -20.62 8.07
N PRO A 170 3.79 -20.62 9.36
CA PRO A 170 4.64 -21.02 10.49
C PRO A 170 5.01 -22.50 10.51
N ASN A 171 4.42 -23.33 9.64
CA ASN A 171 4.71 -24.78 9.55
C ASN A 171 5.86 -25.12 8.57
N HIS A 172 6.66 -24.14 8.15
CA HIS A 172 7.87 -24.33 7.34
C HIS A 172 9.11 -23.73 8.00
#